data_AF-D9TKF5-F1
#
_entry.id   AF-D9TKF5-F1
#
_cell.length_a   1.000
_cell.length_b   1.000
_cell.length_c   1.000
_cell.angle_alpha   90.00
_cell.angle_beta   90.00
_cell.angle_gamma   90.00
#
_symmetry.space_group_name_H-M   'P 1'
#
loop_
_entity.id
_entity.type
_entity.pdbx_description
1 polymer ?
#
loop_
_entity_poly.entity_id
_entity_poly.type
_entity_poly.pdbx_seq_one_letter_code
_entity_poly.pdbx_strand_id
1 'polypeptide(L)'
;MQKIFRNSMVIFSLILIGSLVLLSISLKISHIRADTILNKHKLEDNSSERIHIIKNKKKFIADIISVLPVVEEKNINNSTVDSNISKVKAKRQVHYKIIKAVLNEANHKSILGLASNKDIYSFVSEKVLKILFPKPTQDTYTCYYKVEPADPKQTVIWYKKGYFYFVYCFTDSYTINPADPYGDIKKMVLLVEKIKNKWIISDFSSNN
;
A
#
# COMPACT_ATOMS: atom_id res chain seq x y z
N MET A 1 -67.58 -21.05 -50.60
CA MET A 1 -66.45 -21.52 -49.77
C MET A 1 -65.36 -20.47 -49.52
N GLN A 2 -65.01 -19.58 -50.46
CA GLN A 2 -63.93 -18.58 -50.26
C GLN A 2 -64.13 -17.56 -49.11
N LYS A 3 -65.37 -17.12 -48.83
CA LYS A 3 -65.65 -16.14 -47.74
C LYS A 3 -65.38 -16.69 -46.34
N ILE A 4 -65.65 -17.97 -46.11
CA ILE A 4 -65.45 -18.64 -44.80
C ILE A 4 -63.96 -18.86 -44.54
N PHE A 5 -63.21 -19.30 -45.56
CA PHE A 5 -61.74 -19.41 -45.48
C PHE A 5 -61.07 -18.07 -45.22
N ARG A 6 -61.54 -16.98 -45.86
CA ARG A 6 -60.98 -15.64 -45.67
C ARG A 6 -61.23 -15.11 -44.25
N ASN A 7 -62.42 -15.32 -43.69
CA ASN A 7 -62.71 -14.93 -42.30
C ASN A 7 -61.94 -15.79 -41.29
N SER A 8 -61.81 -17.09 -41.53
CA SER A 8 -61.03 -17.98 -40.67
C SER A 8 -59.54 -17.61 -40.67
N MET A 9 -58.99 -17.26 -41.83
CA MET A 9 -57.59 -16.84 -41.95
C MET A 9 -57.32 -15.49 -41.26
N VAL A 10 -58.26 -14.54 -41.32
CA VAL A 10 -58.18 -13.26 -40.61
C VAL A 10 -58.20 -13.47 -39.09
N ILE A 11 -59.09 -14.33 -38.59
CA ILE A 11 -59.16 -14.68 -37.16
C ILE A 11 -57.85 -15.33 -36.70
N PHE A 12 -57.31 -16.26 -37.49
CA PHE A 12 -56.05 -16.93 -37.17
C PHE A 12 -54.87 -15.94 -37.13
N SER A 13 -54.81 -14.99 -38.07
CA SER A 13 -53.79 -13.94 -38.07
C SER A 13 -53.90 -13.00 -36.86
N LEU A 14 -55.11 -12.66 -36.42
CA LEU A 14 -55.32 -11.83 -35.22
C LEU A 14 -54.87 -12.54 -33.95
N ILE A 15 -55.15 -13.84 -33.82
CA ILE A 15 -54.69 -14.66 -32.69
C ILE A 15 -53.16 -14.75 -32.69
N LEU A 16 -52.55 -14.98 -33.85
CA LEU A 16 -51.10 -15.07 -33.99
C LEU A 16 -50.41 -13.76 -33.56
N ILE A 17 -50.93 -12.61 -33.99
CA ILE A 17 -50.41 -11.29 -33.60
C ILE A 17 -50.54 -11.08 -32.09
N GLY A 18 -51.71 -11.42 -31.51
CA GLY A 18 -51.93 -11.34 -30.07
C GLY A 18 -50.94 -12.20 -29.27
N SER A 19 -50.70 -13.44 -29.71
CA SER A 19 -49.74 -14.35 -29.08
C SER A 19 -48.29 -13.85 -29.20
N LEU A 20 -47.89 -13.27 -30.34
CA LEU A 20 -46.57 -12.69 -30.54
C LEU A 20 -46.30 -11.51 -29.60
N VAL A 21 -47.29 -10.64 -29.39
CA VAL A 21 -47.18 -9.51 -28.47
C VAL A 21 -47.05 -10.01 -27.02
N LEU A 22 -47.87 -10.97 -26.60
CA LEU A 22 -47.76 -11.59 -25.28
C LEU A 22 -46.39 -12.24 -25.06
N LEU A 23 -45.87 -12.97 -26.04
CA LEU A 23 -44.55 -13.61 -25.95
C LEU A 23 -43.43 -12.57 -25.78
N SER A 24 -43.53 -11.44 -26.49
CA SER A 24 -42.53 -10.36 -26.42
C SER A 24 -42.49 -9.66 -25.05
N ILE A 25 -43.65 -9.50 -24.42
CA ILE A 25 -43.78 -8.92 -23.07
C ILE A 25 -43.27 -9.91 -22.03
N SER A 26 -43.65 -11.19 -22.14
CA SER A 26 -43.16 -12.26 -21.26
C SER A 26 -41.64 -12.43 -21.34
N LEU A 27 -41.04 -12.32 -22.54
CA LEU A 27 -39.58 -12.35 -22.72
C LEU A 27 -38.90 -11.17 -22.01
N LYS A 28 -39.44 -9.95 -22.16
CA LYS A 28 -38.93 -8.75 -21.48
C LYS A 28 -38.98 -8.89 -19.95
N ILE A 29 -40.11 -9.38 -19.41
CA ILE A 29 -40.26 -9.60 -17.97
C ILE A 29 -39.30 -10.68 -17.49
N SER A 30 -39.13 -11.76 -18.25
CA SER A 30 -38.18 -12.82 -17.92
C SER A 30 -36.73 -12.33 -17.96
N HIS A 31 -36.35 -11.50 -18.93
CA HIS A 31 -35.02 -10.88 -19.00
C HIS A 31 -34.77 -9.95 -17.81
N ILE A 32 -35.73 -9.07 -17.48
CA ILE A 32 -35.62 -8.19 -16.32
C ILE A 32 -35.46 -9.02 -15.04
N ARG A 33 -36.21 -10.11 -14.88
CA ARG A 33 -36.12 -11.00 -13.72
C ARG A 33 -34.79 -11.77 -13.69
N ALA A 34 -34.27 -12.21 -14.84
CA ALA A 34 -32.97 -12.86 -14.96
C ALA A 34 -31.82 -11.88 -14.66
N ASP A 35 -31.88 -10.64 -15.16
CA ASP A 35 -30.90 -9.59 -14.86
C ASP A 35 -30.96 -9.17 -13.39
N THR A 36 -32.16 -9.16 -12.79
CA THR A 36 -32.32 -8.90 -11.35
C THR A 36 -31.76 -10.06 -10.52
N ILE A 37 -31.94 -11.32 -10.92
CA ILE A 37 -31.39 -12.50 -10.23
C ILE A 37 -29.87 -12.62 -10.44
N LEU A 38 -29.36 -12.32 -11.64
CA LEU A 38 -27.93 -12.31 -11.97
C LEU A 38 -27.20 -11.17 -11.25
N ASN A 39 -27.80 -9.98 -11.15
CA ASN A 39 -27.24 -8.87 -10.35
C ASN A 39 -27.40 -9.09 -8.85
N LYS A 40 -28.42 -9.83 -8.40
CA LYS A 40 -28.58 -10.22 -6.98
C LYS A 40 -27.59 -11.30 -6.55
N HIS A 41 -27.13 -12.15 -7.47
CA HIS A 41 -26.03 -13.09 -7.24
C HIS A 41 -24.63 -12.49 -7.47
N LYS A 42 -24.50 -11.28 -8.03
CA LYS A 42 -23.21 -10.58 -8.20
C LYS A 42 -22.78 -9.74 -7.00
N LEU A 43 -23.55 -9.79 -5.92
CA LEU A 43 -23.25 -9.26 -4.60
C LEU A 43 -23.39 -10.41 -3.60
N GLU A 44 -22.63 -11.49 -3.79
CA GLU A 44 -22.26 -12.28 -2.63
C GLU A 44 -21.61 -11.31 -1.63
N ASP A 45 -22.18 -11.31 -0.43
CA ASP A 45 -21.77 -10.48 0.69
C ASP A 45 -20.41 -10.95 1.17
N ASN A 46 -19.38 -10.69 0.37
CA ASN A 46 -17.99 -10.99 0.66
C ASN A 46 -17.50 -10.12 1.82
N SER A 47 -18.33 -9.30 2.47
CA SER A 47 -17.95 -8.40 3.57
C SER A 47 -17.26 -9.13 4.72
N SER A 48 -17.68 -10.34 5.06
CA SER A 48 -17.08 -11.15 6.14
C SER A 48 -15.69 -11.70 5.78
N GLU A 49 -15.56 -12.32 4.60
CA GLU A 49 -14.28 -12.75 4.03
C GLU A 49 -13.33 -11.55 3.86
N ARG A 50 -13.91 -10.43 3.44
CA ARG A 50 -13.23 -9.15 3.29
C ARG A 50 -12.66 -8.64 4.61
N ILE A 51 -13.48 -8.55 5.65
CA ILE A 51 -13.07 -8.17 7.01
C ILE A 51 -12.00 -9.13 7.55
N HIS A 52 -12.12 -10.42 7.26
CA HIS A 52 -11.17 -11.44 7.70
C HIS A 52 -9.79 -11.26 7.04
N ILE A 53 -9.73 -11.03 5.73
CA ILE A 53 -8.48 -10.74 4.99
C ILE A 53 -7.79 -9.50 5.55
N ILE A 54 -8.52 -8.41 5.82
CA ILE A 54 -7.98 -7.20 6.46
C ILE A 54 -7.34 -7.52 7.80
N LYS A 55 -8.08 -8.23 8.66
CA LYS A 55 -7.63 -8.56 10.01
C LYS A 55 -6.38 -9.42 9.98
N ASN A 56 -6.30 -10.38 9.05
CA ASN A 56 -5.14 -11.25 8.90
C ASN A 56 -3.91 -10.50 8.37
N LYS A 57 -4.07 -9.59 7.39
CA LYS A 57 -2.96 -8.73 6.92
C LYS A 57 -2.42 -7.84 8.03
N LYS A 58 -3.30 -7.15 8.77
CA LYS A 58 -2.91 -6.33 9.94
C LYS A 58 -2.15 -7.16 10.97
N LYS A 59 -2.68 -8.35 11.28
CA LYS A 59 -2.03 -9.28 12.22
C LYS A 59 -0.67 -9.75 11.71
N PHE A 60 -0.58 -10.25 10.48
CA PHE A 60 0.67 -10.71 9.88
C PHE A 60 1.77 -9.65 9.93
N ILE A 61 1.43 -8.40 9.61
CA ILE A 61 2.39 -7.30 9.58
C ILE A 61 2.80 -6.87 10.99
N ALA A 62 1.85 -6.86 11.94
CA ALA A 62 2.16 -6.68 13.35
C ALA A 62 3.07 -7.82 13.88
N ASP A 63 2.85 -9.07 13.44
CA ASP A 63 3.60 -10.23 13.89
C ASP A 63 5.08 -10.17 13.42
N ILE A 64 5.37 -9.56 12.27
CA ILE A 64 6.73 -9.45 11.73
C ILE A 64 7.43 -8.10 12.03
N ILE A 65 6.78 -7.19 12.76
CA ILE A 65 7.34 -5.85 13.00
C ILE A 65 8.66 -5.88 13.79
N SER A 66 8.85 -6.89 14.63
CA SER A 66 10.02 -7.07 15.48
C SER A 66 11.27 -7.47 14.69
N VAL A 67 11.09 -8.10 13.51
CA VAL A 67 12.19 -8.58 12.67
C VAL A 67 12.59 -7.58 11.60
N LEU A 68 11.68 -6.66 11.23
CA LEU A 68 11.97 -5.55 10.33
C LEU A 68 12.63 -4.37 11.08
N PRO A 69 13.12 -3.36 10.34
CA PRO A 69 13.70 -3.54 9.00
C PRO A 69 14.96 -4.42 9.05
N VAL A 70 15.22 -5.14 7.96
CA VAL A 70 16.47 -5.88 7.74
C VAL A 70 17.57 -4.91 7.34
N VAL A 71 18.73 -5.02 7.96
CA VAL A 71 19.91 -4.21 7.62
C VAL A 71 20.84 -5.04 6.75
N GLU A 72 21.14 -4.54 5.56
CA GLU A 72 22.13 -5.11 4.67
C GLU A 72 23.43 -4.31 4.70
N GLU A 73 24.53 -5.02 4.88
CA GLU A 73 25.86 -4.43 4.81
C GLU A 73 26.43 -4.54 3.41
N LYS A 74 26.98 -3.43 2.91
CA LYS A 74 27.70 -3.40 1.64
C LYS A 74 29.10 -2.82 1.81
N ASN A 75 30.04 -3.26 0.97
CA ASN A 75 31.39 -2.71 0.95
C ASN A 75 31.45 -1.40 0.15
N ILE A 76 30.81 -0.36 0.68
CA ILE A 76 30.70 0.95 0.03
C ILE A 76 31.03 2.08 0.99
N ASN A 77 31.54 3.20 0.46
CA ASN A 77 31.60 4.44 1.21
C ASN A 77 30.27 5.18 1.08
N ASN A 78 29.51 5.25 2.17
CA ASN A 78 28.22 5.94 2.20
C ASN A 78 28.31 7.35 2.78
N SER A 79 29.48 7.98 2.79
CA SER A 79 29.71 9.26 3.44
C SER A 79 30.29 10.30 2.50
N THR A 80 29.83 11.55 2.64
CA THR A 80 30.47 12.73 2.04
C THR A 80 31.42 13.44 2.99
N VAL A 81 31.54 12.97 4.25
CA VAL A 81 32.36 13.61 5.30
C VAL A 81 33.55 12.77 5.73
N ASP A 82 33.57 11.47 5.43
CA ASP A 82 34.72 10.59 5.65
C ASP A 82 35.05 9.79 4.39
N SER A 83 36.28 9.91 3.90
CA SER A 83 36.78 9.11 2.77
C SER A 83 37.28 7.71 3.18
N ASN A 84 37.62 7.51 4.46
CA ASN A 84 38.16 6.25 4.96
C ASN A 84 37.05 5.22 5.21
N ILE A 85 37.03 4.16 4.39
CA ILE A 85 35.98 3.14 4.41
C ILE A 85 35.90 2.38 5.75
N SER A 86 37.01 2.14 6.44
CA SER A 86 37.04 1.45 7.72
C SER A 86 36.39 2.30 8.82
N LYS A 87 36.68 3.61 8.84
CA LYS A 87 36.02 4.56 9.76
C LYS A 87 34.52 4.65 9.48
N VAL A 88 34.15 4.69 8.20
CA VAL A 88 32.74 4.71 7.77
C VAL A 88 32.02 3.44 8.22
N LYS A 89 32.59 2.26 8.01
CA LYS A 89 32.05 0.97 8.49
C LYS A 89 31.84 0.95 10.00
N ALA A 90 32.80 1.45 10.78
CA ALA A 90 32.66 1.52 12.24
C ALA A 90 31.49 2.42 12.67
N LYS A 91 31.33 3.59 12.04
CA LYS A 91 30.22 4.51 12.34
C LYS A 91 28.86 3.95 11.90
N ARG A 92 28.80 3.23 10.77
CA ARG A 92 27.57 2.59 10.25
C ARG A 92 26.89 1.71 11.29
N GLN A 93 27.65 0.96 12.08
CA GLN A 93 27.11 0.09 13.12
C GLN A 93 26.30 0.85 14.18
N VAL A 94 26.71 2.07 14.52
CA VAL A 94 25.94 2.95 15.41
C VAL A 94 24.68 3.45 14.69
N HIS A 95 24.82 3.87 13.43
CA HIS A 95 23.70 4.39 12.64
C HIS A 95 22.62 3.33 12.43
N TYR A 96 22.96 2.07 12.17
CA TYR A 96 21.96 1.02 11.99
C TYR A 96 21.11 0.77 13.21
N LYS A 97 21.69 0.86 14.42
CA LYS A 97 20.90 0.75 15.66
C LYS A 97 19.86 1.86 15.74
N ILE A 98 20.26 3.09 15.42
CA ILE A 98 19.38 4.26 15.41
C ILE A 98 18.30 4.12 14.33
N ILE A 99 18.71 3.87 13.08
CA ILE A 99 17.79 3.75 11.94
C ILE A 99 16.79 2.61 12.19
N LYS A 100 17.26 1.43 12.64
CA LYS A 100 16.39 0.29 12.93
C LYS A 100 15.37 0.63 14.02
N ALA A 101 15.81 1.26 15.11
CA ALA A 101 14.91 1.68 16.18
C ALA A 101 13.86 2.69 15.68
N VAL A 102 14.28 3.72 14.94
CA VAL A 102 13.39 4.75 14.38
C VAL A 102 12.37 4.15 13.42
N LEU A 103 12.80 3.31 12.49
CA LEU A 103 11.91 2.70 11.50
C LEU A 103 10.97 1.66 12.13
N ASN A 104 11.40 0.95 13.17
CA ASN A 104 10.51 0.06 13.93
C ASN A 104 9.43 0.81 14.68
N GLU A 105 9.79 1.91 15.31
CA GLU A 105 8.81 2.77 15.97
C GLU A 105 7.85 3.40 14.94
N ALA A 106 8.36 3.78 13.76
CA ALA A 106 7.55 4.29 12.67
C ALA A 106 6.55 3.24 12.15
N ASN A 107 7.02 2.01 11.94
CA ASN A 107 6.16 0.87 11.63
C ASN A 107 5.12 0.68 12.75
N HIS A 108 5.53 0.69 14.02
CA HIS A 108 4.66 0.38 15.16
C HIS A 108 3.53 1.40 15.26
N LYS A 109 3.87 2.69 15.15
CA LYS A 109 2.89 3.77 15.11
C LYS A 109 2.01 3.70 13.86
N SER A 110 2.57 3.37 12.69
CA SER A 110 1.78 3.27 11.45
C SER A 110 0.75 2.14 11.54
N ILE A 111 1.10 1.01 12.16
CA ILE A 111 0.29 -0.22 12.20
C ILE A 111 -0.71 -0.21 13.36
N LEU A 112 -0.26 0.22 14.55
CA LEU A 112 -1.04 0.15 15.79
C LEU A 112 -1.61 1.51 16.23
N GLY A 113 -1.23 2.60 15.56
CA GLY A 113 -1.70 3.96 15.87
C GLY A 113 -1.12 4.59 17.13
N LEU A 114 -0.26 3.86 17.87
CA LEU A 114 0.32 4.29 19.14
C LEU A 114 1.85 4.27 19.06
N ALA A 115 2.50 5.22 19.71
CA ALA A 115 3.95 5.21 19.87
C ALA A 115 4.32 4.44 21.15
N SER A 116 5.28 3.54 21.05
CA SER A 116 5.82 2.72 22.14
C SER A 116 7.00 3.39 22.85
N ASN A 117 7.82 4.15 22.11
CA ASN A 117 9.05 4.76 22.63
C ASN A 117 9.28 6.16 22.04
N LYS A 118 8.99 7.19 22.83
CA LYS A 118 9.15 8.60 22.42
C LYS A 118 10.60 9.08 22.42
N ASP A 119 11.51 8.42 23.13
CA ASP A 119 12.92 8.84 23.19
C ASP A 119 13.59 8.74 21.81
N ILE A 120 13.07 7.86 20.96
CA ILE A 120 13.48 7.67 19.58
C ILE A 120 13.36 8.97 18.76
N TYR A 121 12.42 9.85 19.10
CA TYR A 121 12.23 11.13 18.41
C TYR A 121 13.45 12.06 18.56
N SER A 122 14.27 11.88 19.59
CA SER A 122 15.51 12.65 19.77
C SER A 122 16.56 12.38 18.71
N PHE A 123 16.44 11.28 17.95
CA PHE A 123 17.33 10.92 16.85
C PHE A 123 16.83 11.42 15.49
N VAL A 124 15.73 12.16 15.45
CA VAL A 124 15.04 12.51 14.20
C VAL A 124 14.81 14.02 14.17
N SER A 125 15.12 14.64 13.04
CA SER A 125 14.79 16.06 12.85
C SER A 125 13.26 16.26 12.78
N GLU A 126 12.78 17.46 13.11
CA GLU A 126 11.35 17.78 13.03
C GLU A 126 10.75 17.54 11.64
N LYS A 127 11.53 17.82 10.59
CA LYS A 127 11.13 17.54 9.19
C LYS A 127 10.86 16.05 9.00
N VAL A 128 11.81 15.21 9.39
CA VAL A 128 11.71 13.76 9.21
C VAL A 128 10.65 13.15 10.11
N LEU A 129 10.47 13.67 11.33
CA LEU A 129 9.40 13.27 12.25
C LEU A 129 8.01 13.33 11.58
N LYS A 130 7.72 14.43 10.86
CA LYS A 130 6.45 14.60 10.15
C LYS A 130 6.24 13.57 9.03
N ILE A 131 7.33 13.06 8.44
CA ILE A 131 7.29 12.11 7.33
C ILE A 131 7.18 10.67 7.84
N LEU A 132 8.01 10.30 8.82
CA LEU A 132 8.04 8.93 9.35
C LEU A 132 6.89 8.63 10.30
N PHE A 133 6.36 9.65 10.98
CA PHE A 133 5.32 9.50 11.99
C PHE A 133 4.08 10.35 11.68
N PRO A 134 3.49 10.22 10.47
CA PRO A 134 2.34 11.01 10.08
C PRO A 134 1.16 10.72 11.01
N LYS A 135 0.14 11.59 10.96
CA LYS A 135 -1.12 11.28 11.62
C LYS A 135 -1.69 9.99 11.00
N PRO A 136 -2.16 9.02 11.81
CA PRO A 136 -2.74 7.80 11.27
C PRO A 136 -3.89 8.13 10.31
N THR A 137 -3.89 7.52 9.13
CA THR A 137 -5.06 7.49 8.25
C THR A 137 -5.74 6.14 8.44
N GLN A 138 -7.06 6.08 8.31
CA GLN A 138 -7.81 4.82 8.55
C GLN A 138 -7.54 3.76 7.48
N ASP A 139 -7.00 4.17 6.33
CA ASP A 139 -7.05 3.37 5.11
C ASP A 139 -5.70 2.89 4.60
N THR A 140 -4.57 3.41 5.09
CA THR A 140 -3.23 3.01 4.61
C THR A 140 -2.18 2.89 5.71
N TYR A 141 -1.19 2.04 5.49
CA TYR A 141 0.02 1.96 6.30
C TYR A 141 1.26 1.93 5.43
N THR A 142 2.38 2.36 6.00
CA THR A 142 3.69 2.25 5.38
C THR A 142 4.55 1.32 6.22
N CYS A 143 5.19 0.35 5.57
CA CYS A 143 6.11 -0.56 6.20
C CYS A 143 7.51 -0.38 5.63
N TYR A 144 8.46 -0.03 6.50
CA TYR A 144 9.89 0.01 6.20
C TYR A 144 10.48 -1.37 6.47
N TYR A 145 11.02 -2.02 5.44
CA TYR A 145 11.42 -3.42 5.52
C TYR A 145 12.91 -3.68 5.30
N LYS A 146 13.63 -2.76 4.65
CA LYS A 146 15.07 -2.94 4.38
C LYS A 146 15.83 -1.63 4.44
N VAL A 147 17.07 -1.69 4.93
CA VAL A 147 18.03 -0.58 4.97
C VAL A 147 19.37 -1.05 4.45
N GLU A 148 20.02 -0.25 3.60
CA GLU A 148 21.38 -0.50 3.13
C GLU A 148 22.16 0.81 2.97
N PRO A 149 23.49 0.80 3.07
CA PRO A 149 24.30 1.99 2.85
C PRO A 149 24.26 2.39 1.38
N ALA A 150 24.09 3.69 1.11
CA ALA A 150 23.98 4.25 -0.24
C ALA A 150 25.26 5.01 -0.63
N ASP A 151 25.74 4.84 -1.86
CA ASP A 151 26.73 5.76 -2.43
C ASP A 151 26.09 7.16 -2.48
N PRO A 152 26.69 8.22 -1.89
CA PRO A 152 26.14 9.55 -1.99
C PRO A 152 25.81 9.97 -3.42
N LYS A 153 26.62 9.57 -4.41
CA LYS A 153 26.43 9.90 -5.84
C LYS A 153 25.18 9.29 -6.45
N GLN A 154 24.64 8.22 -5.85
CA GLN A 154 23.41 7.57 -6.28
C GLN A 154 22.16 8.18 -5.63
N THR A 155 22.33 9.23 -4.82
CA THR A 155 21.22 9.84 -4.09
C THR A 155 20.81 11.18 -4.67
N VAL A 156 19.51 11.50 -4.62
CA VAL A 156 18.99 12.82 -5.04
C VAL A 156 19.48 13.98 -4.15
N ILE A 157 19.98 13.65 -2.96
CA ILE A 157 20.51 14.62 -1.98
C ILE A 157 22.05 14.55 -1.86
N TRP A 158 22.73 14.08 -2.91
CA TRP A 158 24.19 13.86 -2.95
C TRP A 158 25.03 15.07 -2.51
N TYR A 159 24.48 16.29 -2.69
CA TYR A 159 25.12 17.56 -2.34
C TYR A 159 25.18 17.82 -0.82
N LYS A 160 24.49 17.02 -0.01
CA LYS A 160 24.46 17.18 1.45
C LYS A 160 25.69 16.55 2.13
N LYS A 161 26.00 17.03 3.33
CA LYS A 161 27.06 16.47 4.17
C LYS A 161 26.46 15.43 5.11
N GLY A 162 27.00 14.21 5.14
CA GLY A 162 26.58 13.18 6.10
C GLY A 162 26.79 11.75 5.61
N TYR A 163 25.95 10.85 6.11
CA TYR A 163 25.93 9.43 5.75
C TYR A 163 24.59 9.06 5.14
N PHE A 164 24.64 8.32 4.03
CA PHE A 164 23.50 8.08 3.18
C PHE A 164 23.09 6.60 3.26
N TYR A 165 21.79 6.38 3.29
CA TYR A 165 21.20 5.05 3.34
C TYR A 165 20.02 5.00 2.38
N PHE A 166 19.87 3.87 1.70
CA PHE A 166 18.61 3.55 1.06
C PHE A 166 17.72 2.84 2.07
N VAL A 167 16.47 3.29 2.14
CA VAL A 167 15.42 2.66 2.93
C VAL A 167 14.33 2.24 1.97
N TYR A 168 13.98 0.96 2.01
CA TYR A 168 12.92 0.42 1.18
C TYR A 168 11.66 0.31 2.01
N CYS A 169 10.58 0.88 1.49
CA CYS A 169 9.26 0.74 2.07
C CYS A 169 8.25 0.32 1.01
N PHE A 170 7.14 -0.22 1.48
CA PHE A 170 5.93 -0.35 0.69
C PHE A 170 4.80 0.34 1.45
N THR A 171 3.85 0.89 0.70
CA THR A 171 2.59 1.40 1.23
C THR A 171 1.49 0.46 0.75
N ASP A 172 0.59 0.10 1.64
CA ASP A 172 -0.56 -0.74 1.31
C ASP A 172 -1.79 -0.25 2.08
N SER A 173 -2.95 -0.60 1.56
CA SER A 173 -4.22 -0.26 2.15
C SER A 173 -4.59 -1.23 3.28
N TYR A 174 -5.31 -0.72 4.26
CA TYR A 174 -5.97 -1.53 5.28
C TYR A 174 -7.28 -2.14 4.78
N THR A 175 -7.73 -1.80 3.58
CA THR A 175 -8.94 -2.34 2.95
C THR A 175 -8.59 -3.56 2.08
N ILE A 176 -9.62 -4.29 1.65
CA ILE A 176 -9.42 -5.45 0.78
C ILE A 176 -9.06 -4.96 -0.60
N ASN A 177 -8.18 -5.75 -1.18
CA ASN A 177 -7.86 -5.75 -2.59
C ASN A 177 -9.07 -5.38 -3.50
N PRO A 178 -8.83 -4.76 -4.66
CA PRO A 178 -7.74 -5.11 -5.56
C PRO A 178 -6.42 -4.70 -4.95
N ALA A 179 -5.41 -5.57 -5.08
CA ALA A 179 -4.04 -5.22 -4.70
C ALA A 179 -3.86 -3.85 -5.30
N ASP A 180 -3.46 -2.86 -4.52
CA ASP A 180 -3.03 -1.64 -5.16
C ASP A 180 -1.98 -2.11 -6.18
N PRO A 181 -2.25 -2.04 -7.49
CA PRO A 181 -1.25 -2.45 -8.47
C PRO A 181 -0.03 -1.52 -8.37
N TYR A 182 -0.18 -0.41 -7.63
CA TYR A 182 0.81 0.54 -7.18
C TYR A 182 1.15 0.35 -5.68
N GLY A 183 1.17 -0.90 -5.17
CA GLY A 183 1.89 -1.22 -3.95
C GLY A 183 3.33 -0.75 -4.10
N ASP A 184 3.54 0.54 -3.83
CA ASP A 184 4.66 1.27 -4.38
C ASP A 184 5.82 0.90 -3.50
N ILE A 185 6.63 -0.04 -3.99
CA ILE A 185 7.94 -0.26 -3.42
C ILE A 185 8.73 1.02 -3.70
N LYS A 186 8.87 1.84 -2.65
CA LYS A 186 9.60 3.09 -2.71
C LYS A 186 11.00 2.86 -2.18
N LYS A 187 11.96 3.33 -2.97
CA LYS A 187 13.33 3.48 -2.55
C LYS A 187 13.50 4.92 -2.05
N MET A 188 13.58 5.06 -0.74
CA MET A 188 13.81 6.34 -0.08
C MET A 188 15.29 6.51 0.19
N VAL A 189 15.76 7.75 0.21
CA VAL A 189 17.08 8.11 0.75
C VAL A 189 16.92 8.69 2.14
N LEU A 190 17.75 8.20 3.06
CA LEU A 190 17.85 8.64 4.44
C LEU A 190 19.25 9.24 4.67
N LEU A 191 19.30 10.44 5.23
CA LEU A 191 20.54 11.12 5.61
C LEU A 191 20.72 11.12 7.13
N VAL A 192 21.89 10.68 7.58
CA VAL A 192 22.32 10.77 8.99
C VAL A 192 23.45 11.79 9.11
N GLU A 193 23.28 12.75 10.01
CA GLU A 193 24.23 13.82 10.31
C GLU A 193 24.65 13.81 11.77
N LYS A 194 25.86 14.31 12.04
CA LYS A 194 26.32 14.55 13.42
C LYS A 194 26.03 16.00 13.79
N ILE A 195 25.01 16.24 14.62
CA ILE A 195 24.57 17.57 15.06
C ILE A 195 24.77 17.66 16.57
N LYS A 196 25.54 18.65 17.05
CA LYS A 196 25.82 18.85 18.48
C LYS A 196 26.23 17.55 19.20
N ASN A 197 27.13 16.80 18.57
CA ASN A 197 27.65 15.50 19.01
C ASN A 197 26.63 14.32 19.06
N LYS A 198 25.42 14.49 18.52
CA LYS A 198 24.41 13.43 18.38
C LYS A 198 24.23 13.05 16.91
N TRP A 199 23.96 11.77 16.64
CA TRP A 199 23.58 11.31 15.31
C TRP A 199 22.08 11.53 15.10
N ILE A 200 21.73 12.26 14.05
CA ILE A 200 20.36 12.67 13.75
C ILE A 200 20.03 12.26 12.33
N ILE A 201 18.86 11.63 12.15
CA ILE A 201 18.24 11.44 10.84
C ILE A 201 17.66 12.79 10.42
N SER A 202 18.37 13.47 9.53
CA SER A 202 18.13 14.86 9.17
C SER A 202 17.35 15.02 7.87
N ASP A 203 17.37 14.00 7.01
CA ASP A 203 16.54 13.96 5.82
C ASP A 203 16.01 12.56 5.52
N PHE A 204 14.83 12.54 4.91
CA PHE A 204 14.15 11.36 4.41
C PHE A 204 13.33 11.78 3.20
N SER A 205 13.74 11.35 2.00
CA SER A 205 13.21 11.85 0.73
C SER A 205 13.07 10.71 -0.28
N SER A 206 12.18 10.88 -1.26
CA SER A 206 12.09 9.95 -2.39
C SER A 206 13.40 9.95 -3.17
N ASN A 207 13.88 8.78 -3.57
CA ASN A 207 15.04 8.64 -4.43
C ASN A 207 14.58 8.07 -5.79
N ASN A 208 14.05 8.96 -6.63
CA ASN A 208 13.53 8.62 -7.97
C ASN A 208 14.64 8.06 -8.88
#